data_AF-A0AA90PT90-F1
#
_entry.id   AF-A0AA90PT90-F1
#
_cell.length_a   1.000
_cell.length_b   1.000
_cell.length_c   1.000
_cell.angle_alpha   90.00
_cell.angle_beta   90.00
_cell.angle_gamma   90.00
#
_symmetry.space_group_name_H-M   'P 1'
#
loop_
_entity.id
_entity.type
_entity.pdbx_description
1 polymer ?
#
loop_
_entity_poly.entity_id
_entity_poly.type
_entity_poly.pdbx_seq_one_letter_code
_entity_poly.pdbx_strand_id
1 'polypeptide(L)'
;MSDTFSTARLGRYRASCAGDEHKAASAYVNNMLLAGAMTPMLRVLEIALRNGIHRRMSARYQRPDWWEALAGDPAFARQTNEVTRAKDKLHRRGEIGTPDKIVAELACGFWSSLFNGVYTTVVRKDLRLVFPRCPKALRKRQAVSSALNQMRDLRNRVFHHEPLIWLTPDLPDWHAKGTEVIGWIDPQLVLWLARFDPLPATWATCRPR
;
A
#
# COMPACT_ATOMS: atom_id res chain seq x y z
N MET A 1 31.58 -4.15 -9.74
CA MET A 1 30.16 -4.30 -9.37
C MET A 1 29.94 -4.68 -7.90
N SER A 2 30.95 -5.18 -7.17
CA SER A 2 30.80 -5.66 -5.78
C SER A 2 30.61 -4.57 -4.72
N ASP A 3 31.18 -3.38 -4.89
CA ASP A 3 31.18 -2.34 -3.85
C ASP A 3 29.89 -1.52 -3.73
N THR A 4 28.96 -1.64 -4.68
CA THR A 4 27.72 -0.83 -4.69
C THR A 4 26.54 -1.54 -4.02
N PHE A 5 26.53 -2.88 -3.98
CA PHE A 5 25.51 -3.66 -3.28
C PHE A 5 26.06 -4.06 -1.91
N SER A 6 25.53 -3.46 -0.84
CA SER A 6 26.06 -3.72 0.50
C SER A 6 26.17 -5.21 0.79
N THR A 7 27.29 -5.63 1.40
CA THR A 7 27.56 -7.02 1.78
C THR A 7 26.41 -7.62 2.59
N ALA A 8 25.72 -6.80 3.39
CA ALA A 8 24.55 -7.18 4.17
C ALA A 8 23.31 -7.51 3.33
N ARG A 9 23.09 -6.83 2.18
CA ARG A 9 21.96 -7.11 1.29
C ARG A 9 22.15 -8.44 0.57
N LEU A 10 23.30 -8.64 -0.06
CA LEU A 10 23.62 -9.92 -0.73
C LEU A 10 23.83 -11.06 0.28
N GLY A 11 24.28 -10.76 1.50
CA GLY A 11 24.50 -11.74 2.57
C GLY A 11 23.25 -12.57 2.90
N ARG A 12 22.06 -11.95 2.92
CA ARG A 12 20.80 -12.68 3.13
C ARG A 12 20.48 -13.65 1.98
N TYR A 13 20.78 -13.26 0.74
CA TYR A 13 20.58 -14.14 -0.41
C TYR A 13 21.60 -15.28 -0.41
N ARG A 14 22.87 -15.00 -0.11
CA ARG A 14 23.93 -16.02 0.04
C ARG A 14 23.58 -17.04 1.11
N ALA A 15 23.14 -16.58 2.29
CA ALA A 15 22.71 -17.46 3.37
C ALA A 15 21.54 -18.37 2.93
N SER A 16 20.56 -17.80 2.23
CA SER A 16 19.40 -18.55 1.72
C SER A 16 19.75 -19.51 0.56
N CYS A 17 20.90 -19.32 -0.08
CA CYS A 17 21.40 -20.15 -1.19
C CYS A 17 22.61 -21.03 -0.79
N ALA A 18 22.78 -21.33 0.50
CA ALA A 18 23.88 -22.17 1.01
C ALA A 18 25.29 -21.70 0.58
N GLY A 19 25.48 -20.38 0.44
CA GLY A 19 26.75 -19.78 0.02
C GLY A 19 27.00 -19.73 -1.49
N ASP A 20 26.11 -20.29 -2.31
CA ASP A 20 26.24 -20.26 -3.77
C ASP A 20 26.02 -18.84 -4.32
N GLU A 21 27.10 -18.23 -4.82
CA GLU A 21 27.07 -16.85 -5.30
C GLU A 21 26.22 -16.66 -6.56
N HIS A 22 26.21 -17.64 -7.47
CA HIS A 22 25.44 -17.56 -8.71
C HIS A 22 23.94 -17.65 -8.43
N LYS A 23 23.54 -18.56 -7.54
CA LYS A 23 22.14 -18.66 -7.08
C LYS A 23 21.72 -17.42 -6.30
N ALA A 24 22.57 -16.89 -5.43
CA ALA A 24 22.27 -15.67 -4.67
C ALA A 24 22.08 -14.45 -5.58
N ALA A 25 22.94 -14.27 -6.59
CA ALA A 25 22.81 -13.21 -7.57
C ALA A 25 21.52 -13.36 -8.41
N SER A 26 21.22 -14.59 -8.84
CA SER A 26 19.98 -14.89 -9.59
C SER A 26 18.73 -14.62 -8.75
N ALA A 27 18.71 -15.04 -7.48
CA ALA A 27 17.62 -14.79 -6.56
C ALA A 27 17.43 -13.29 -6.27
N TYR A 28 18.52 -12.51 -6.19
CA TYR A 28 18.46 -11.06 -6.06
C TYR A 28 17.79 -10.39 -7.27
N VAL A 29 18.20 -10.78 -8.49
CA VAL A 29 17.59 -10.27 -9.74
C VAL A 29 16.11 -10.66 -9.80
N ASN A 30 15.79 -11.92 -9.53
CA ASN A 30 14.40 -12.40 -9.49
C ASN A 30 13.56 -11.61 -8.47
N ASN A 31 14.10 -11.34 -7.29
CA ASN A 31 13.41 -10.53 -6.28
C ASN A 31 13.11 -9.10 -6.78
N MET A 32 14.06 -8.48 -7.48
CA MET A 32 13.87 -7.15 -8.07
C MET A 32 12.77 -7.17 -9.14
N LEU A 33 12.77 -8.17 -10.02
CA LEU A 33 11.74 -8.34 -11.06
C LEU A 33 10.35 -8.55 -10.43
N LEU A 34 10.27 -9.38 -9.39
CA LEU A 34 9.06 -9.62 -8.62
C LEU A 34 8.55 -8.37 -7.90
N ALA A 35 9.45 -7.56 -7.32
CA ALA A 35 9.09 -6.28 -6.72
C ALA A 35 8.49 -5.32 -7.77
N GLY A 36 9.08 -5.27 -8.96
CA GLY A 36 8.52 -4.54 -10.10
C GLY A 36 7.13 -5.06 -10.47
N ALA A 37 6.96 -6.38 -10.54
CA ALA A 37 5.71 -7.00 -10.94
C ALA A 37 4.56 -6.81 -9.94
N MET A 38 4.85 -6.65 -8.64
CA MET A 38 3.86 -6.33 -7.61
C MET A 38 3.35 -4.88 -7.67
N THR A 39 4.09 -3.99 -8.33
CA THR A 39 3.85 -2.55 -8.28
C THR A 39 2.48 -2.12 -8.85
N PRO A 40 2.00 -2.65 -10.00
CA PRO A 40 0.69 -2.28 -10.53
C PRO A 40 -0.45 -2.50 -9.55
N MET A 41 -0.55 -3.69 -8.94
CA MET A 41 -1.59 -4.00 -7.96
C MET A 41 -1.53 -3.06 -6.75
N LEU A 42 -0.34 -2.86 -6.17
CA LEU A 42 -0.18 -1.98 -5.01
C LEU A 42 -0.56 -0.53 -5.30
N ARG A 43 -0.21 -0.02 -6.49
CA ARG A 43 -0.59 1.34 -6.92
C ARG A 43 -2.09 1.48 -7.11
N VAL A 44 -2.74 0.50 -7.74
CA VAL A 44 -4.20 0.51 -7.92
C VAL A 44 -4.90 0.49 -6.57
N LEU A 45 -4.46 -0.37 -5.64
CA LEU A 45 -5.00 -0.41 -4.29
C LEU A 45 -4.86 0.94 -3.57
N GLU A 46 -3.67 1.54 -3.60
CA GLU A 46 -3.40 2.83 -2.94
C GLU A 46 -4.27 3.96 -3.51
N ILE A 47 -4.38 4.06 -4.83
CA ILE A 47 -5.20 5.08 -5.50
C ILE A 47 -6.69 4.86 -5.25
N ALA A 48 -7.16 3.61 -5.33
CA ALA A 48 -8.56 3.28 -5.07
C ALA A 48 -8.94 3.61 -3.62
N LEU A 49 -8.08 3.24 -2.68
CA LEU A 49 -8.28 3.50 -1.25
C LEU A 49 -8.31 4.99 -0.95
N ARG A 50 -7.28 5.75 -1.37
CA ARG A 50 -7.20 7.19 -1.09
C ARG A 50 -8.39 7.95 -1.69
N ASN A 51 -8.77 7.63 -2.93
CA ASN A 51 -9.86 8.29 -3.62
C ASN A 51 -11.21 7.93 -2.98
N GLY A 52 -11.39 6.67 -2.60
CA GLY A 52 -12.59 6.22 -1.89
C GLY A 52 -12.77 6.91 -0.54
N ILE A 53 -11.70 6.99 0.26
CA ILE A 53 -11.69 7.71 1.53
C ILE A 53 -11.97 9.19 1.31
N HIS A 54 -11.23 9.82 0.39
CA HIS A 54 -11.38 11.26 0.13
C HIS A 54 -12.82 11.59 -0.28
N ARG A 55 -13.41 10.88 -1.26
CA ARG A 55 -14.82 11.09 -1.64
C ARG A 55 -15.77 10.95 -0.45
N ARG A 56 -15.59 9.91 0.36
CA ARG A 56 -16.49 9.64 1.49
C ARG A 56 -16.38 10.71 2.58
N MET A 57 -15.15 11.12 2.90
CA MET A 57 -14.88 12.08 3.96
C MET A 57 -15.27 13.50 3.53
N SER A 58 -14.99 13.88 2.27
CA SER A 58 -15.44 15.16 1.73
C SER A 58 -16.96 15.29 1.75
N ALA A 59 -17.68 14.22 1.43
CA ALA A 59 -19.15 14.20 1.53
C ALA A 59 -19.64 14.32 2.98
N ARG A 60 -19.00 13.64 3.94
CA ARG A 60 -19.37 13.69 5.37
C ARG A 60 -19.21 15.09 5.96
N TYR A 61 -18.10 15.76 5.66
CA TYR A 61 -17.77 17.07 6.22
C TYR A 61 -18.18 18.24 5.32
N GLN A 62 -18.80 17.96 4.17
CA GLN A 62 -19.24 18.95 3.18
C GLN A 62 -18.13 19.92 2.74
N ARG A 63 -16.89 19.42 2.67
CA ARG A 63 -15.71 20.22 2.26
C ARG A 63 -14.62 19.31 1.66
N PRO A 64 -13.88 19.77 0.65
CA PRO A 64 -12.84 18.96 0.01
C PRO A 64 -11.61 18.77 0.90
N ASP A 65 -11.34 19.71 1.80
CA ASP A 65 -10.26 19.69 2.79
C ASP A 65 -10.75 19.15 4.15
N TRP A 66 -11.46 18.01 4.11
CA TRP A 66 -12.14 17.39 5.27
C TRP A 66 -11.23 17.16 6.49
N TRP A 67 -9.91 17.05 6.30
CA TRP A 67 -8.96 16.91 7.40
C TRP A 67 -8.91 18.14 8.31
N GLU A 68 -9.25 19.33 7.81
CA GLU A 68 -9.32 20.55 8.63
C GLU A 68 -10.42 20.45 9.69
N ALA A 69 -11.51 19.73 9.40
CA ALA A 69 -12.58 19.48 10.36
C ALA A 69 -12.14 18.55 11.51
N LEU A 70 -11.01 17.85 11.35
CA LEU A 70 -10.44 16.93 12.33
C LEU A 70 -9.18 17.50 13.00
N ALA A 71 -8.67 18.66 12.57
CA ALA A 71 -7.37 19.16 12.99
C ALA A 71 -7.29 19.46 14.50
N GLY A 72 -8.43 19.81 15.13
CA GLY A 72 -8.53 20.07 16.56
C GLY A 72 -8.76 18.85 17.44
N ASP A 73 -8.97 17.65 16.87
CA ASP A 73 -9.16 16.42 17.64
C ASP A 73 -7.80 15.81 18.01
N PRO A 74 -7.47 15.64 19.32
CA PRO A 74 -6.21 15.04 19.75
C PRO A 74 -5.94 13.65 19.17
N ALA A 75 -6.99 12.87 18.89
CA ALA A 75 -6.85 11.55 18.26
C ALA A 75 -6.21 11.65 16.86
N PHE A 76 -6.40 12.78 16.17
CA PHE A 76 -5.92 13.04 14.82
C PHE A 76 -4.64 13.87 14.76
N ALA A 77 -4.01 14.20 15.89
CA ALA A 77 -2.79 15.03 15.91
C ALA A 77 -1.68 14.53 14.96
N ARG A 78 -1.50 13.20 14.85
CA ARG A 78 -0.53 12.61 13.90
C ARG A 78 -0.94 12.86 12.44
N GLN A 79 -2.22 12.68 12.09
CA GLN A 79 -2.75 12.95 10.75
C GLN A 79 -2.62 14.43 10.39
N THR A 80 -2.94 15.31 11.32
CA THR A 80 -2.78 16.76 11.15
C THR A 80 -1.32 17.10 10.83
N ASN A 81 -0.36 16.52 11.56
CA ASN A 81 1.06 16.71 11.29
C ASN A 81 1.49 16.17 9.90
N GLU A 82 0.95 15.03 9.46
CA GLU A 82 1.22 14.50 8.11
C GLU A 82 0.67 15.41 7.01
N VAL A 83 -0.53 15.99 7.20
CA VAL A 83 -1.10 16.98 6.28
C VAL A 83 -0.26 18.26 6.26
N THR A 84 0.16 18.78 7.41
CA THR A 84 1.04 19.96 7.47
C THR A 84 2.34 19.72 6.72
N ARG A 85 2.98 18.57 6.91
CA ARG A 85 4.20 18.19 6.17
C ARG A 85 3.97 18.11 4.66
N ALA A 86 2.80 17.60 4.23
CA ALA A 86 2.44 17.56 2.82
C ALA A 86 2.28 18.99 2.24
N LYS A 87 1.61 19.89 2.97
CA LYS A 87 1.50 21.32 2.61
C LYS A 87 2.88 21.98 2.50
N ASP A 88 3.75 21.77 3.48
CA ASP A 88 5.10 22.33 3.49
C ASP A 88 5.95 21.83 2.31
N LYS A 89 5.77 20.56 1.92
CA LYS A 89 6.49 19.98 0.80
C LYS A 89 6.01 20.55 -0.53
N LEU A 90 4.70 20.76 -0.70
CA LEU A 90 4.13 21.44 -1.86
C LEU A 90 4.61 22.89 -1.94
N HIS A 91 4.56 23.61 -0.82
CA HIS A 91 5.03 24.98 -0.74
C HIS A 91 6.51 25.11 -1.12
N ARG A 92 7.37 24.21 -0.62
CA ARG A 92 8.81 24.16 -0.99
C ARG A 92 9.05 23.89 -2.47
N ARG A 93 8.12 23.25 -3.18
CA ARG A 93 8.18 23.04 -4.63
C ARG A 93 7.53 24.19 -5.43
N GLY A 94 7.10 25.27 -4.79
CA GLY A 94 6.40 26.38 -5.44
C GLY A 94 4.99 26.01 -5.91
N GLU A 95 4.41 24.94 -5.38
CA GLU A 95 3.09 24.47 -5.79
C GLU A 95 1.98 24.97 -4.85
N ILE A 96 0.84 25.37 -5.43
CA ILE A 96 -0.37 25.68 -4.66
C ILE A 96 -0.89 24.40 -3.99
N GLY A 97 -1.10 24.42 -2.68
CA GLY A 97 -1.60 23.31 -1.88
C GLY A 97 -3.11 23.08 -2.02
N THR A 98 -3.58 22.75 -3.22
CA THR A 98 -5.00 22.40 -3.43
C THR A 98 -5.35 21.09 -2.71
N PRO A 99 -6.64 20.83 -2.38
CA PRO A 99 -7.03 19.59 -1.72
C PRO A 99 -6.59 18.33 -2.46
N ASP A 100 -6.72 18.30 -3.79
CA ASP A 100 -6.29 17.17 -4.62
C ASP A 100 -4.78 16.94 -4.58
N LYS A 101 -4.00 18.03 -4.55
CA LYS A 101 -2.53 17.94 -4.42
C LYS A 101 -2.12 17.42 -3.05
N ILE A 102 -2.79 17.87 -1.98
CA ILE A 102 -2.55 17.35 -0.63
C ILE A 102 -2.87 15.86 -0.56
N VAL A 103 -4.02 15.44 -1.10
CA VAL A 103 -4.42 14.02 -1.17
C VAL A 103 -3.40 13.17 -1.93
N ALA A 104 -2.87 13.69 -3.04
CA ALA A 104 -1.86 13.01 -3.84
C ALA A 104 -0.48 12.94 -3.14
N GLU A 105 -0.16 13.90 -2.28
CA GLU A 105 1.11 13.98 -1.54
C GLU A 105 1.13 13.07 -0.30
N LEU A 106 -0.02 12.77 0.28
CA LEU A 106 -0.14 11.89 1.45
C LEU A 106 0.20 10.43 1.12
N ALA A 107 1.11 9.85 1.89
CA ALA A 107 1.58 8.47 1.69
C ALA A 107 0.51 7.42 2.06
N CYS A 108 0.62 6.21 1.50
CA CYS A 108 -0.20 5.03 1.84
C CYS A 108 -0.43 4.82 3.36
N GLY A 109 0.59 5.11 4.18
CA GLY A 109 0.52 5.02 5.64
C GLY A 109 -0.55 5.91 6.27
N PHE A 110 -0.78 7.12 5.73
CA PHE A 110 -1.85 8.01 6.16
C PHE A 110 -3.20 7.32 6.01
N TRP A 111 -3.50 6.86 4.79
CA TRP A 111 -4.79 6.30 4.39
C TRP A 111 -5.13 5.00 5.13
N SER A 112 -4.20 4.05 5.18
CA SER A 112 -4.37 2.77 5.89
C SER A 112 -4.56 2.98 7.39
N SER A 113 -3.87 3.96 7.98
CA SER A 113 -3.94 4.20 9.42
C SER A 113 -5.30 4.68 9.92
N LEU A 114 -6.12 5.33 9.08
CA LEU A 114 -7.45 5.82 9.45
C LEU A 114 -8.41 4.69 9.89
N PHE A 115 -8.09 3.43 9.58
CA PHE A 115 -8.85 2.25 9.98
C PHE A 115 -8.42 1.66 11.33
N ASN A 116 -7.35 2.19 11.93
CA ASN A 116 -6.83 1.70 13.20
C ASN A 116 -7.77 2.03 14.37
N GLY A 117 -7.63 1.29 15.47
CA GLY A 117 -8.53 1.32 16.62
C GLY A 117 -8.80 2.73 17.16
N VAL A 118 -7.76 3.57 17.25
CA VAL A 118 -7.83 4.93 17.81
C VAL A 118 -8.82 5.86 17.08
N TYR A 119 -9.08 5.66 15.78
CA TYR A 119 -9.99 6.51 14.99
C TYR A 119 -11.43 5.98 14.91
N THR A 120 -11.67 4.82 15.55
CA THR A 120 -12.91 4.04 15.37
C THR A 120 -14.17 4.81 15.74
N THR A 121 -14.12 5.60 16.80
CA THR A 121 -15.28 6.34 17.31
C THR A 121 -15.71 7.45 16.35
N VAL A 122 -14.76 8.07 15.64
CA VAL A 122 -14.98 9.26 14.83
C VAL A 122 -15.39 8.89 13.39
N VAL A 123 -14.59 8.07 12.71
CA VAL A 123 -14.66 7.94 11.23
C VAL A 123 -15.12 6.55 10.75
N ARG A 124 -15.21 5.54 11.62
CA ARG A 124 -15.51 4.14 11.20
C ARG A 124 -16.81 3.99 10.42
N LYS A 125 -17.89 4.66 10.85
CA LYS A 125 -19.23 4.53 10.22
C LYS A 125 -19.20 4.91 8.74
N ASP A 126 -18.28 5.79 8.39
CA ASP A 126 -18.08 6.32 7.05
C ASP A 126 -17.06 5.52 6.28
N LEU A 127 -15.90 5.24 6.90
CA LEU A 127 -14.84 4.48 6.27
C LEU A 127 -15.26 3.06 5.87
N ARG A 128 -16.18 2.43 6.60
CA ARG A 128 -16.74 1.12 6.18
C ARG A 128 -17.48 1.19 4.83
N LEU A 129 -17.97 2.37 4.44
CA LEU A 129 -18.71 2.57 3.19
C LEU A 129 -17.78 2.73 1.99
N VAL A 130 -16.47 2.86 2.21
CA VAL A 130 -15.44 2.77 1.16
C VAL A 130 -15.36 1.37 0.57
N PHE A 131 -15.84 0.35 1.30
CA PHE A 131 -15.82 -1.05 0.88
C PHE A 131 -17.23 -1.62 0.66
N PRO A 132 -18.02 -1.07 -0.30
CA PRO A 132 -19.40 -1.46 -0.51
C PRO A 132 -19.55 -2.92 -0.95
N ARG A 133 -18.51 -3.51 -1.56
CA ARG A 133 -18.50 -4.89 -2.06
C ARG A 133 -17.79 -5.88 -1.13
N CYS A 134 -17.22 -5.44 -0.01
CA CYS A 134 -16.63 -6.34 0.98
C CYS A 134 -17.70 -7.29 1.56
N PRO A 135 -17.52 -8.62 1.56
CA PRO A 135 -18.47 -9.55 2.15
C PRO A 135 -18.83 -9.21 3.60
N LYS A 136 -20.10 -9.36 4.01
CA LYS A 136 -20.57 -8.96 5.34
C LYS A 136 -19.77 -9.58 6.48
N ALA A 137 -19.32 -10.84 6.31
CA ALA A 137 -18.49 -11.54 7.28
C ALA A 137 -17.11 -10.87 7.49
N LEU A 138 -16.54 -10.30 6.42
CA LEU A 138 -15.23 -9.64 6.40
C LEU A 138 -15.31 -8.12 6.62
N ARG A 139 -16.50 -7.51 6.48
CA ARG A 139 -16.75 -6.07 6.68
C ARG A 139 -16.77 -5.66 8.17
N LYS A 140 -15.90 -6.28 8.96
CA LYS A 140 -15.63 -5.96 10.36
C LYS A 140 -14.40 -5.06 10.42
N ARG A 141 -14.37 -4.13 11.40
CA ARG A 141 -13.26 -3.16 11.56
C ARG A 141 -11.89 -3.85 11.56
N GLN A 142 -11.74 -4.89 12.39
CA GLN A 142 -10.46 -5.55 12.57
C GLN A 142 -10.01 -6.27 11.28
N ALA A 143 -10.92 -6.91 10.56
CA ALA A 143 -10.58 -7.60 9.32
C ALA A 143 -10.13 -6.63 8.22
N VAL A 144 -10.86 -5.52 8.02
CA VAL A 144 -10.48 -4.49 7.03
C VAL A 144 -9.17 -3.80 7.44
N SER A 145 -9.04 -3.38 8.70
CA SER A 145 -7.81 -2.75 9.20
C SER A 145 -6.61 -3.68 9.09
N SER A 146 -6.77 -4.97 9.41
CA SER A 146 -5.72 -5.98 9.28
C SER A 146 -5.31 -6.17 7.82
N ALA A 147 -6.26 -6.29 6.89
CA ALA A 147 -5.97 -6.43 5.47
C ALA A 147 -5.22 -5.19 4.92
N LEU A 148 -5.65 -3.97 5.27
CA LEU A 148 -4.98 -2.75 4.83
C LEU A 148 -3.58 -2.59 5.40
N ASN A 149 -3.37 -2.96 6.67
CA ASN A 149 -2.04 -2.93 7.27
C ASN A 149 -1.12 -3.99 6.65
N GLN A 150 -1.62 -5.20 6.38
CA GLN A 150 -0.87 -6.21 5.63
C GLN A 150 -0.45 -5.72 4.24
N MET A 151 -1.35 -5.05 3.51
CA MET A 151 -1.02 -4.48 2.19
C MET A 151 -0.03 -3.32 2.27
N ARG A 152 -0.14 -2.46 3.29
CA ARG A 152 0.84 -1.41 3.57
C ARG A 152 2.21 -2.00 3.87
N ASP A 153 2.27 -3.03 4.70
CA ASP A 153 3.52 -3.67 5.09
C ASP A 153 4.15 -4.35 3.87
N LEU A 154 3.39 -5.12 3.08
CA LEU A 154 3.83 -5.68 1.79
C LEU A 154 4.37 -4.60 0.84
N ARG A 155 3.65 -3.49 0.69
CA ARG A 155 4.09 -2.33 -0.10
C ARG A 155 5.44 -1.81 0.39
N ASN A 156 5.60 -1.65 1.70
CA ASN A 156 6.87 -1.20 2.26
C ASN A 156 8.00 -2.17 1.93
N ARG A 157 7.79 -3.48 2.07
CA ARG A 157 8.79 -4.50 1.70
C ARG A 157 9.22 -4.40 0.25
N VAL A 158 8.26 -4.23 -0.67
CA VAL A 158 8.50 -4.02 -2.11
C VAL A 158 9.39 -2.80 -2.35
N PHE A 159 9.06 -1.65 -1.76
CA PHE A 159 9.79 -0.40 -1.98
C PHE A 159 11.07 -0.25 -1.16
N HIS A 160 11.27 -1.06 -0.11
CA HIS A 160 12.52 -1.13 0.65
C HIS A 160 13.49 -2.20 0.13
N HIS A 161 13.16 -2.85 -1.00
CA HIS A 161 13.96 -3.90 -1.62
C HIS A 161 14.22 -5.09 -0.68
N GLU A 162 13.22 -5.45 0.12
CA GLU A 162 13.30 -6.64 0.96
C GLU A 162 13.16 -7.91 0.13
N PRO A 163 13.66 -9.07 0.64
CA PRO A 163 13.38 -10.37 0.02
C PRO A 163 11.87 -10.69 0.09
N LEU A 164 11.25 -10.67 -1.07
CA LEU A 164 9.87 -11.07 -1.37
C LEU A 164 9.83 -12.54 -1.83
N ILE A 165 10.85 -12.97 -2.58
CA ILE A 165 10.90 -14.29 -3.24
C ILE A 165 10.68 -15.48 -2.27
N TRP A 166 10.98 -15.32 -0.98
CA TRP A 166 10.79 -16.35 0.07
C TRP A 166 9.68 -16.01 1.08
N LEU A 167 8.70 -15.20 0.69
CA LEU A 167 7.54 -14.90 1.52
C LEU A 167 6.71 -16.15 1.83
N THR A 168 6.08 -16.15 3.00
CA THR A 168 5.03 -17.12 3.36
C THR A 168 3.86 -16.36 3.99
N PRO A 169 2.64 -16.41 3.42
CA PRO A 169 2.26 -16.96 2.11
C PRO A 169 3.08 -16.36 0.94
N ASP A 170 3.05 -16.97 -0.24
CA ASP A 170 3.88 -16.54 -1.36
C ASP A 170 3.34 -15.28 -2.07
N LEU A 171 4.03 -14.79 -3.11
CA LEU A 171 3.61 -13.56 -3.79
C LEU A 171 2.25 -13.67 -4.47
N PRO A 172 1.94 -14.75 -5.21
CA PRO A 172 0.59 -15.00 -5.72
C PRO A 172 -0.49 -14.90 -4.64
N ASP A 173 -0.27 -15.47 -3.46
CA ASP A 173 -1.23 -15.38 -2.34
C ASP A 173 -1.40 -13.94 -1.86
N TRP A 174 -0.29 -13.21 -1.66
CA TRP A 174 -0.33 -11.80 -1.28
C TRP A 174 -0.99 -10.92 -2.35
N HIS A 175 -0.78 -11.23 -3.61
CA HIS A 175 -1.39 -10.55 -4.73
C HIS A 175 -2.89 -10.83 -4.83
N ALA A 176 -3.30 -12.09 -4.66
CA ALA A 176 -4.70 -12.48 -4.56
C ALA A 176 -5.39 -11.72 -3.40
N LYS A 177 -4.70 -11.56 -2.27
CA LYS A 177 -5.20 -10.75 -1.16
C LYS A 177 -5.36 -9.27 -1.54
N GLY A 178 -4.39 -8.69 -2.22
CA GLY A 178 -4.46 -7.29 -2.67
C GLY A 178 -5.59 -7.05 -3.67
N THR A 179 -5.74 -7.95 -4.65
CA THR A 179 -6.84 -7.90 -5.63
C THR A 179 -8.22 -8.12 -4.98
N GLU A 180 -8.31 -8.98 -3.95
CA GLU A 180 -9.52 -9.12 -3.13
C GLU A 180 -9.90 -7.76 -2.48
N VAL A 181 -8.93 -7.06 -1.86
CA VAL A 181 -9.18 -5.76 -1.23
C VAL A 181 -9.55 -4.69 -2.26
N ILE A 182 -8.93 -4.69 -3.44
CA ILE A 182 -9.33 -3.82 -4.56
C ILE A 182 -10.80 -4.11 -4.94
N GLY A 183 -11.16 -5.39 -5.07
CA GLY A 183 -12.53 -5.82 -5.40
C GLY A 183 -13.56 -5.44 -4.34
N TRP A 184 -13.17 -5.32 -3.06
CA TRP A 184 -14.04 -4.79 -2.02
C TRP A 184 -14.44 -3.31 -2.25
N ILE A 185 -13.56 -2.53 -2.87
CA ILE A 185 -13.79 -1.13 -3.25
C ILE A 185 -14.57 -1.10 -4.57
N ASP A 186 -14.02 -1.70 -5.62
CA ASP A 186 -14.60 -1.74 -6.96
C ASP A 186 -14.10 -2.98 -7.75
N PRO A 187 -14.98 -3.96 -8.03
CA PRO A 187 -14.65 -5.13 -8.84
C PRO A 187 -14.19 -4.81 -10.27
N GLN A 188 -14.61 -3.69 -10.85
CA GLN A 188 -14.20 -3.30 -12.20
C GLN A 188 -12.70 -2.95 -12.26
N LEU A 189 -12.12 -2.47 -11.15
CA LEU A 189 -10.68 -2.23 -11.07
C LEU A 189 -9.87 -3.53 -11.12
N VAL A 190 -10.41 -4.63 -10.61
CA VAL A 190 -9.75 -5.95 -10.68
C VAL A 190 -9.71 -6.43 -12.13
N LEU A 191 -10.84 -6.34 -12.84
CA LEU A 191 -10.92 -6.70 -14.26
C LEU A 191 -10.00 -5.82 -15.13
N TRP A 192 -9.96 -4.53 -14.82
CA TRP A 192 -9.09 -3.58 -15.52
C TRP A 192 -7.60 -3.88 -15.26
N LEU A 193 -7.19 -4.09 -14.01
CA LEU A 193 -5.82 -4.42 -13.61
C LEU A 193 -5.32 -5.69 -14.29
N ALA A 194 -6.15 -6.73 -14.36
CA ALA A 194 -5.78 -8.02 -14.95
C ALA A 194 -5.28 -7.94 -16.41
N ARG A 195 -5.62 -6.87 -17.14
CA ARG A 195 -5.20 -6.68 -18.55
C ARG A 195 -3.72 -6.38 -18.73
N PHE A 196 -3.04 -5.93 -17.68
CA PHE A 196 -1.63 -5.53 -17.73
C PHE A 196 -0.87 -5.94 -16.46
N ASP A 197 -1.43 -6.86 -15.68
CA ASP A 197 -0.81 -7.39 -14.47
C ASP A 197 0.36 -8.32 -14.85
N PRO A 198 1.62 -7.93 -14.57
CA PRO A 198 2.78 -8.72 -14.95
C PRO A 198 3.04 -9.87 -13.98
N LEU A 199 2.46 -9.88 -12.77
CA LEU A 199 2.86 -10.82 -11.73
C LEU A 199 2.71 -12.29 -12.12
N PRO A 200 1.62 -12.76 -12.73
CA PRO A 200 1.48 -14.17 -13.09
C PRO A 200 2.61 -14.66 -14.00
N ALA A 201 2.98 -13.85 -15.00
CA ALA A 201 4.05 -14.17 -15.94
C ALA A 201 5.44 -14.08 -15.28
N THR A 202 5.69 -13.04 -14.48
CA THR A 202 6.96 -12.88 -13.76
C THR A 202 7.17 -13.95 -12.69
N TRP A 203 6.10 -14.38 -12.00
CA TRP A 203 6.21 -15.44 -11.00
C TRP A 203 6.59 -16.78 -11.63
N ALA A 204 6.03 -17.11 -12.80
CA ALA A 204 6.34 -18.34 -13.52
C ALA A 204 7.84 -18.46 -13.86
N THR A 205 8.52 -17.34 -14.10
CA THR A 205 9.94 -17.31 -14.47
C THR A 205 10.87 -17.07 -13.27
N CYS A 206 10.46 -16.28 -12.29
CA CYS A 206 11.31 -15.80 -11.19
C CYS A 206 11.10 -16.51 -9.84
N ARG A 207 10.12 -17.40 -9.71
CA ARG A 207 9.87 -18.12 -8.44
C ARG A 207 11.13 -18.85 -7.97
N PRO A 208 11.35 -18.97 -6.63
CA PRO A 208 12.44 -19.79 -6.13
C PRO A 208 12.22 -21.24 -6.57
N ARG A 209 13.30 -21.90 -7.00
CA ARG A 209 13.32 -23.34 -7.26
C ARG A 209 13.75 -24.09 -6.02
#